data_AF-A0A2G7HJD1-F1
#
_entry.id   AF-A0A2G7HJD1-F1
#
_cell.length_a   1.000
_cell.length_b   1.000
_cell.length_c   1.000
_cell.angle_alpha   90.00
_cell.angle_beta   90.00
_cell.angle_gamma   90.00
#
_symmetry.space_group_name_H-M   'P 1'
#
loop_
_entity.id
_entity.type
_entity.pdbx_description
1 polymer ?
#
loop_
_entity_poly.entity_id
_entity_poly.type
_entity_poly.pdbx_seq_one_letter_code
_entity_poly.pdbx_strand_id
1 'polypeptide(L)' 'MIKKFKYKGKKYLLSERDLMNNIPGIRITKYGVVSIIINKKLDAVKKKLMIHRFITGRGLTKMV' A
#
# COMPACT_ATOMS: atom_id res chain seq x y z
N MET A 1 2.37 -12.13 -2.78
CA MET A 1 3.21 -11.69 -3.91
C MET A 1 3.80 -10.32 -3.59
N ILE A 2 5.08 -10.07 -3.93
CA ILE A 2 5.75 -8.79 -3.72
C ILE A 2 6.08 -8.19 -5.08
N LYS A 3 5.61 -6.97 -5.36
CA LYS A 3 5.86 -6.25 -6.62
C LYS A 3 6.61 -4.96 -6.33
N LYS A 4 7.80 -4.83 -6.91
CA LYS A 4 8.64 -3.63 -6.79
C LYS A 4 8.44 -2.76 -8.02
N PHE A 5 8.23 -1.46 -7.84
CA PHE A 5 8.09 -0.51 -8.95
C PHE A 5 8.62 0.88 -8.56
N LYS A 6 8.86 1.72 -9.56
CA LYS A 6 9.21 3.13 -9.34
C LYS A 6 8.05 4.01 -9.78
N TYR A 7 7.75 5.06 -9.02
CA TYR A 7 6.75 6.06 -9.38
C TYR A 7 7.22 7.44 -8.93
N LYS A 8 7.27 8.40 -9.85
CA LYS A 8 7.78 9.77 -9.62
C LYS A 8 9.14 9.79 -8.89
N GLY A 9 10.09 8.99 -9.37
CA GLY A 9 11.45 8.88 -8.79
C GLY A 9 11.54 8.12 -7.46
N LYS A 10 10.42 7.79 -6.81
CA LYS A 10 10.40 7.05 -5.53
C LYS A 10 10.27 5.54 -5.78
N LYS A 11 10.96 4.75 -4.96
CA LYS A 11 10.87 3.28 -4.96
C LYS A 11 9.65 2.84 -4.15
N TYR A 12 8.84 1.98 -4.74
CA TYR A 12 7.66 1.39 -4.11
C TYR A 12 7.78 -0.12 -4.03
N LEU A 13 7.27 -0.67 -2.94
CA LEU A 13 7.19 -2.10 -2.69
C LEU A 13 5.76 -2.45 -2.32
N LEU A 14 5.00 -3.03 -3.26
CA LEU A 14 3.65 -3.51 -3.02
C LEU A 14 3.70 -4.96 -2.54
N SER A 15 3.00 -5.24 -1.46
CA SER A 15 2.85 -6.59 -0.91
C SER A 15 1.41 -6.83 -0.52
N GLU A 16 0.93 -8.05 -0.72
CA GLU A 16 -0.37 -8.50 -0.23
C GLU A 16 -0.16 -9.40 0.97
N ARG A 17 -0.85 -9.09 2.08
CA ARG A 17 -0.85 -9.91 3.31
C ARG A 17 -2.26 -9.99 3.87
N ASP A 18 -2.53 -11.04 4.64
CA ASP A 18 -3.68 -11.08 5.52
C ASP A 18 -3.44 -10.09 6.66
N LEU A 19 -4.15 -8.96 6.62
CA LEU A 19 -4.17 -7.97 7.69
C LEU A 19 -5.38 -8.25 8.60
N MET A 20 -5.29 -7.91 9.89
CA MET A 20 -6.41 -8.04 10.83
C MET A 20 -7.66 -7.38 10.26
N ASN A 21 -8.81 -8.00 10.53
CA ASN A 21 -10.10 -7.60 9.98
C ASN A 21 -10.31 -6.09 10.24
N ASN A 22 -10.75 -5.38 9.18
CA ASN A 22 -10.95 -3.93 9.08
C ASN A 22 -9.77 -3.04 8.63
N ILE A 23 -8.55 -3.55 8.47
CA ILE A 23 -7.45 -2.74 7.89
C ILE A 23 -7.39 -2.98 6.38
N PRO A 24 -7.70 -1.98 5.52
CA PRO A 24 -7.63 -2.15 4.07
C PRO A 24 -6.19 -2.21 3.55
N GLY A 25 -5.28 -1.50 4.21
CA GLY A 25 -3.87 -1.54 3.87
C GLY A 25 -3.05 -0.60 4.75
N ILE A 26 -1.74 -0.71 4.63
CA ILE A 26 -0.76 0.04 5.40
C ILE A 26 0.25 0.62 4.40
N ARG A 27 0.62 1.88 4.59
CA ARG A 27 1.74 2.50 3.89
C ARG A 27 2.82 2.83 4.90
N ILE A 28 4.01 2.28 4.66
CA ILE A 28 5.20 2.50 5.48
C ILE A 28 6.25 3.16 4.58
N THR A 29 6.88 4.22 5.06
CA THR A 29 8.01 4.83 4.36
C THR A 29 9.25 4.63 5.22
N LYS A 30 10.24 3.90 4.71
CA LYS A 30 11.48 3.60 5.43
C LYS A 30 12.68 3.72 4.48
N TYR A 31 13.71 4.48 4.87
CA TYR A 31 14.91 4.74 4.05
C TYR A 31 14.62 5.14 2.59
N GLY A 32 13.63 6.02 2.38
CA GLY A 32 13.25 6.50 1.04
C GLY A 32 12.48 5.49 0.17
N VAL A 33 12.18 4.30 0.69
CA VAL A 33 11.34 3.29 0.04
C VAL A 33 9.94 3.32 0.64
N VAL A 34 8.92 3.34 -0.21
CA VAL A 34 7.51 3.28 0.20
C VAL A 34 6.99 1.85 0.08
N SER A 35 6.82 1.18 1.21
CA SER A 35 6.16 -0.12 1.27
C SER A 35 4.66 0.06 1.41
N ILE A 36 3.90 -0.55 0.50
CA ILE A 36 2.44 -0.60 0.52
C ILE A 36 2.05 -2.05 0.79
N ILE A 37 1.32 -2.27 1.88
CA ILE A 37 0.79 -3.57 2.27
C ILE A 37 -0.72 -3.51 2.09
N ILE A 38 -1.30 -4.41 1.31
CA ILE A 38 -2.75 -4.44 1.06
C ILE A 38 -3.33 -5.73 1.60
N ASN A 39 -4.52 -5.62 2.19
CA ASN A 39 -5.23 -6.78 2.67
C ASN A 39 -5.62 -7.69 1.49
N LYS A 40 -5.18 -8.95 1.54
CA LYS A 40 -5.48 -9.95 0.51
C LYS A 40 -6.99 -10.17 0.36
N LYS A 41 -7.75 -10.02 1.46
CA LYS A 41 -9.22 -10.21 1.53
C LYS A 41 -10.04 -9.09 0.88
N LEU A 42 -9.41 -8.02 0.40
CA LEU A 42 -10.12 -6.95 -0.30
C LEU A 42 -10.58 -7.37 -1.69
N ASP A 43 -11.77 -6.91 -2.06
CA ASP A 43 -12.28 -7.00 -3.42
C ASP A 43 -11.35 -6.30 -4.44
N ALA A 44 -11.30 -6.79 -5.68
CA ALA A 44 -10.39 -6.29 -6.71
C ALA A 44 -10.55 -4.78 -6.98
N VAL A 45 -11.79 -4.27 -6.96
CA VAL A 45 -12.08 -2.85 -7.15
C VAL A 45 -11.52 -2.03 -5.98
N LYS A 46 -11.77 -2.49 -4.74
CA LYS A 46 -11.26 -1.84 -3.53
C LYS A 46 -9.74 -1.90 -3.45
N LYS A 47 -9.11 -3.01 -3.88
CA LYS A 47 -7.65 -3.12 -3.99
C LYS A 47 -7.07 -2.06 -4.91
N LYS A 48 -7.58 -1.93 -6.13
CA LYS A 48 -7.07 -0.97 -7.12
C LYS A 48 -7.18 0.48 -6.61
N LEU A 49 -8.31 0.81 -5.99
CA LEU A 49 -8.56 2.12 -5.42
C LEU A 49 -7.63 2.41 -4.23
N MET A 50 -7.40 1.42 -3.37
CA MET A 50 -6.44 1.54 -2.25
C MET A 50 -5.00 1.69 -2.73
N ILE A 51 -4.55 0.88 -3.69
CA ILE A 51 -3.21 1.03 -4.32
C ILE A 51 -3.03 2.46 -4.81
N HIS A 52 -3.99 2.97 -5.57
CA HIS A 52 -3.92 4.32 -6.12
C HIS A 52 -3.86 5.38 -5.02
N ARG A 53 -4.67 5.26 -3.96
CA ARG A 53 -4.66 6.15 -2.79
C ARG A 53 -3.33 6.13 -2.04
N PHE A 54 -2.75 4.95 -1.83
CA PHE A 54 -1.45 4.80 -1.17
C PHE A 54 -0.28 5.37 -2.00
N ILE A 55 -0.32 5.21 -3.33
CA ILE A 55 0.68 5.79 -4.24
C ILE A 55 0.56 7.32 -4.29
N THR A 56 -0.68 7.84 -4.36
CA THR A 56 -0.93 9.29 -4.45
C THR A 56 -0.84 10.01 -3.10
N GLY A 57 -0.74 9.27 -2.00
CA GLY A 57 -0.60 9.81 -0.66
C GLY A 57 -1.90 10.32 -0.03
N ARG A 58 -3.07 9.99 -0.60
CA ARG A 58 -4.38 10.49 -0.17
C ARG A 58 -5.11 9.46 0.71
N GLY A 59 -5.47 9.84 1.95
CA GLY A 59 -6.27 9.01 2.85
C GLY A 59 -5.49 8.05 3.75
N LEU A 60 -4.35 8.51 4.27
CA LEU A 60 -3.49 7.71 5.13
C LEU A 60 -3.85 7.92 6.59
N THR A 61 -4.24 6.84 7.27
CA THR A 61 -3.87 6.65 8.67
C THR A 61 -2.35 6.54 8.69
N LYS A 62 -1.65 7.68 8.76
CA LYS A 62 -0.22 7.70 9.08
C LYS A 62 -0.12 7.15 10.50
N MET A 63 0.44 5.94 10.66
CA MET A 63 1.16 5.66 11.89
C MET A 63 2.47 6.43 11.79
N VAL A 64 2.49 7.60 12.45
CA VAL A 64 3.73 8.30 12.80
C VAL A 64 4.37 7.53 13.94
#